data_AF-A0A2V5Z4L2-F1
#
_entry.id   AF-A0A2V5Z4L2-F1
#
_cell.length_a   1.000
_cell.length_b   1.000
_cell.length_c   1.000
_cell.angle_alpha   90.00
_cell.angle_beta   90.00
_cell.angle_gamma   90.00
#
_symmetry.space_group_name_H-M   'P 1'
#
loop_
_entity.id
_entity.type
_entity.pdbx_description
1 polymer ?
#
loop_
_entity_poly.entity_id
_entity_poly.type
_entity_poly.pdbx_seq_one_letter_code
_entity_poly.pdbx_strand_id
1 'polypeptide(L)'
;MVTRLLKSMRLPIWHSCLARPTGDFPVSLPSNMTGEAYHAVDSNFAAPDTSFLKQLTPLADLTSFDDTLKRRCLPMLGAGAADPMLWDSAVRTAGVILEERLRDVGKISDPNLIGRELVNKVFGQSGSLASKFTVPAERDEYRDLFAGVVGVIRNPSAHRLIDPTPQEGGATLVFVNLLLKKLELLR
;
A
#
# COMPACT_ATOMS: atom_id res chain seq x y z
N MET A 1 -12.49 49.25 -34.13
CA MET A 1 -13.53 49.90 -33.32
C MET A 1 -13.78 48.99 -32.11
N VAL A 2 -13.41 49.47 -30.91
CA VAL A 2 -13.79 48.97 -29.57
C VAL A 2 -13.21 47.59 -29.18
N THR A 3 -12.19 47.41 -28.33
CA THR A 3 -11.81 47.93 -27.00
C THR A 3 -12.72 47.48 -25.84
N ARG A 4 -12.09 47.04 -24.73
CA ARG A 4 -12.57 46.94 -23.32
C ARG A 4 -13.16 45.58 -22.91
N LEU A 5 -12.98 45.06 -21.69
CA LEU A 5 -12.27 45.48 -20.46
C LEU A 5 -12.17 44.25 -19.55
N LEU A 6 -11.18 44.23 -18.63
CA LEU A 6 -11.24 43.79 -17.22
C LEU A 6 -9.79 43.70 -16.74
N LYS A 7 -9.09 44.81 -16.48
CA LYS A 7 -9.03 45.60 -15.22
C LYS A 7 -9.23 44.81 -13.91
N SER A 8 -8.09 44.62 -13.25
CA SER A 8 -7.79 44.83 -11.83
C SER A 8 -8.47 43.97 -10.76
N MET A 9 -7.65 43.14 -10.11
CA MET A 9 -7.60 43.08 -8.64
C MET A 9 -6.12 43.11 -8.20
N ARG A 10 -5.72 44.27 -7.68
CA ARG A 10 -4.56 44.43 -6.77
C ARG A 10 -5.14 44.53 -5.38
N LEU A 11 -4.61 43.79 -4.42
CA LEU A 11 -4.54 44.20 -3.01
C LEU A 11 -3.26 43.60 -2.38
N PRO A 12 -2.75 44.20 -1.29
CA PRO A 12 -1.35 44.59 -1.18
C PRO A 12 -0.64 43.88 -0.03
N ILE A 13 0.68 43.73 -0.12
CA ILE A 13 1.50 43.44 1.07
C ILE A 13 2.66 44.43 1.13
N TRP A 14 2.43 45.37 2.04
CA TRP A 14 3.33 46.11 2.92
C TRP A 14 4.85 46.01 2.76
N HIS A 15 5.43 47.21 2.87
CA HIS A 15 6.84 47.56 2.92
C HIS A 15 7.58 47.11 4.18
N SER A 16 8.90 47.03 3.98
CA SER A 16 9.98 47.44 4.89
C SER A 16 10.29 46.56 6.09
N CYS A 17 11.42 45.87 5.97
CA CYS A 17 12.47 45.93 6.99
C CYS A 17 13.81 45.60 6.33
N LEU A 18 14.66 46.61 6.12
CA LEU A 18 16.03 46.69 6.68
C LEU A 18 16.90 47.67 5.88
N ALA A 19 17.57 48.51 6.66
CA ALA A 19 18.39 49.63 6.27
C ALA A 19 19.58 49.23 5.39
N ARG A 20 19.99 50.14 4.49
CA ARG A 20 21.29 50.09 3.82
C ARG A 20 22.37 50.54 4.80
N PRO A 21 23.46 49.79 5.02
CA PRO A 21 24.73 50.38 5.37
C PRO A 21 25.38 50.89 4.08
N THR A 22 25.67 52.18 4.06
CA THR A 22 26.61 52.81 3.13
C THR A 22 28.00 52.20 3.33
N GLY A 23 28.55 51.61 2.28
CA GLY A 23 29.92 51.10 2.28
C GLY A 23 30.33 50.67 0.87
N ASP A 24 31.12 51.50 0.22
CA ASP A 24 31.85 51.15 -1.00
C ASP A 24 32.86 50.04 -0.69
N PHE A 25 32.65 48.88 -1.30
CA PHE A 25 33.70 47.87 -1.49
C PHE A 25 33.59 47.34 -2.93
N PRO A 26 34.67 47.38 -3.74
CA PRO A 26 34.66 46.80 -5.06
C PRO A 26 34.90 45.30 -4.91
N VAL A 27 33.85 44.51 -5.06
CA VAL A 27 34.02 43.09 -5.40
C VAL A 27 33.19 42.83 -6.64
N SER A 28 33.83 43.00 -7.79
CA SER A 28 33.38 42.40 -9.03
C SER A 28 33.43 40.88 -8.87
N LEU A 29 32.33 40.29 -8.39
CA LEU A 29 32.09 38.87 -8.55
C LEU A 29 31.83 38.63 -10.05
N PRO A 30 32.49 37.66 -10.69
CA PRO A 30 32.18 37.32 -12.07
C PRO A 30 30.71 36.88 -12.15
N SER A 31 29.93 37.60 -12.96
CA SER A 31 28.50 37.39 -13.22
C SER A 31 28.14 36.01 -13.82
N ASN A 32 29.12 35.13 -14.00
CA ASN A 32 28.93 33.78 -14.54
C ASN A 32 28.73 32.70 -13.47
N MET A 33 29.11 32.90 -12.20
CA MET A 33 28.96 31.82 -11.21
C MET A 33 27.56 31.73 -10.58
N THR A 34 26.80 32.83 -10.56
CA THR A 34 25.44 32.82 -10.02
C THR A 34 24.42 32.30 -11.03
N GLY A 35 24.57 32.58 -12.33
CA GLY A 35 23.69 32.06 -13.37
C GLY A 35 23.75 30.53 -13.54
N GLU A 36 24.95 29.95 -13.47
CA GLU A 36 25.11 28.50 -13.58
C GLU A 36 24.66 27.75 -12.31
N ALA A 37 24.81 28.35 -11.12
CA ALA A 37 24.32 27.76 -9.88
C ALA A 37 22.79 27.72 -9.83
N TYR A 38 22.07 28.74 -10.34
CA TYR A 38 20.61 28.71 -10.44
C TYR A 38 20.11 27.69 -11.48
N HIS A 39 20.78 27.58 -12.62
CA HIS A 39 20.44 26.55 -13.63
C HIS A 39 20.72 25.12 -13.15
N ALA A 40 21.77 24.90 -12.34
CA ALA A 40 22.12 23.59 -11.80
C ALA A 40 21.12 23.09 -10.72
N VAL A 41 20.48 24.00 -9.99
CA VAL A 41 19.44 23.64 -9.01
C VAL A 41 18.13 23.27 -9.70
N ASP A 42 17.77 23.92 -10.82
CA ASP A 42 16.57 23.60 -11.61
C ASP A 42 16.74 22.35 -12.49
N SER A 43 17.95 22.08 -13.00
CA SER A 43 18.20 20.93 -13.90
C SER A 43 18.45 19.61 -13.18
N ASN A 44 18.68 19.62 -11.86
CA ASN A 44 18.85 18.41 -11.07
C ASN A 44 17.54 17.86 -10.48
N PHE A 45 16.42 18.57 -10.67
CA PHE A 45 15.07 18.01 -10.59
C PHE A 45 14.60 17.64 -12.00
N ALA A 46 15.39 16.84 -12.72
CA ALA A 46 14.82 16.03 -13.79
C ALA A 46 13.57 15.34 -13.23
N ALA A 47 12.42 15.51 -13.90
CA ALA A 47 11.13 15.03 -13.41
C ALA A 47 11.29 13.63 -12.81
N PRO A 48 10.77 13.37 -11.59
CA PRO A 48 11.00 12.10 -10.92
C PRO A 48 10.66 10.97 -11.88
N ASP A 49 11.52 9.95 -11.96
CA ASP A 49 11.25 8.80 -12.81
C ASP A 49 9.91 8.21 -12.39
N THR A 50 8.90 8.37 -13.24
CA THR A 50 7.54 7.90 -13.00
C THR A 50 7.30 6.53 -13.64
N SER A 51 8.35 5.87 -14.14
CA SER A 51 8.26 4.51 -14.69
C SER A 51 7.67 3.52 -13.68
N PHE A 52 7.94 3.73 -12.37
CA PHE A 52 7.35 2.94 -11.30
C PHE A 52 5.82 3.10 -11.20
N LEU A 53 5.23 4.23 -11.62
CA LEU A 53 3.77 4.41 -11.61
C LEU A 53 3.08 3.40 -12.54
N LYS A 54 3.76 2.94 -13.61
CA LYS A 54 3.26 1.85 -14.47
C LYS A 54 3.30 0.49 -13.77
N GLN A 55 4.23 0.30 -12.83
CA GLN A 55 4.35 -0.92 -12.02
C GLN A 55 3.38 -0.92 -10.84
N LEU A 56 3.00 0.28 -10.36
CA LEU A 56 2.02 0.47 -9.29
C LEU A 56 0.58 0.64 -9.80
N THR A 57 0.38 0.85 -11.11
CA THR A 57 -0.93 1.07 -11.72
C THR A 57 -1.30 -0.01 -12.74
N PRO A 58 -2.37 -0.78 -12.50
CA PRO A 58 -2.98 -1.00 -11.20
C PRO A 58 -2.16 -2.11 -10.52
N LEU A 59 -1.86 -1.99 -9.22
CA LEU A 59 -1.50 -3.14 -8.39
C LEU A 59 -2.53 -4.31 -8.46
N ALA A 60 -3.61 -4.13 -9.23
CA ALA A 60 -4.61 -5.08 -9.68
C ALA A 60 -4.44 -5.50 -11.16
N ASP A 61 -3.26 -5.98 -11.60
CA ASP A 61 -3.30 -7.00 -12.66
C ASP A 61 -4.01 -8.22 -12.06
N LEU A 62 -5.33 -8.21 -12.22
CA LEU A 62 -6.22 -9.24 -11.71
C LEU A 62 -5.94 -10.58 -12.38
N THR A 63 -5.20 -10.66 -13.49
CA THR A 63 -4.83 -11.96 -14.06
C THR A 63 -3.91 -12.73 -13.12
N SER A 64 -3.04 -12.01 -12.41
CA SER A 64 -2.05 -12.56 -11.47
C SER A 64 -2.62 -12.88 -10.08
N PHE A 65 -3.90 -12.62 -9.83
CA PHE A 65 -4.54 -12.96 -8.55
C PHE A 65 -4.79 -14.46 -8.43
N ASP A 66 -4.75 -14.96 -7.20
CA ASP A 66 -5.19 -16.32 -6.85
C ASP A 66 -6.59 -16.62 -7.42
N ASP A 67 -6.77 -17.78 -8.05
CA ASP A 67 -8.00 -18.16 -8.74
C ASP A 67 -9.22 -18.26 -7.82
N THR A 68 -9.03 -18.61 -6.55
CA THR A 68 -10.13 -18.65 -5.58
C THR A 68 -10.49 -17.25 -5.13
N LEU A 69 -9.48 -16.41 -4.88
CA LEU A 69 -9.69 -15.00 -4.55
C LEU A 69 -10.44 -14.25 -5.68
N LYS A 70 -10.01 -14.44 -6.94
CA LYS A 70 -10.69 -13.85 -8.11
C LYS A 70 -12.15 -14.27 -8.18
N ARG A 71 -12.41 -15.58 -8.14
CA ARG A 71 -13.76 -16.14 -8.34
C ARG A 71 -14.74 -15.77 -7.23
N ARG A 72 -14.27 -15.60 -6.00
CA ARG A 72 -15.15 -15.36 -4.85
C ARG A 72 -15.27 -13.90 -4.45
N CYS A 73 -14.22 -13.09 -4.60
CA CYS A 73 -14.25 -11.68 -4.15
C CYS A 73 -14.67 -10.72 -5.27
N LEU A 74 -14.17 -10.88 -6.50
CA LEU A 74 -14.37 -9.87 -7.55
C LEU A 74 -15.84 -9.72 -8.01
N PRO A 75 -16.64 -10.79 -8.14
CA PRO A 75 -18.05 -10.64 -8.51
C PRO A 75 -18.86 -9.79 -7.53
N MET A 76 -18.51 -9.80 -6.24
CA MET A 76 -19.18 -8.97 -5.22
C MET A 76 -19.00 -7.49 -5.53
N LEU A 77 -17.79 -7.10 -5.93
CA LEU A 77 -17.45 -5.72 -6.27
C LEU A 77 -18.04 -5.29 -7.62
N GLY A 78 -18.27 -6.25 -8.53
CA GLY A 78 -18.92 -6.02 -9.81
C GLY A 78 -20.36 -5.50 -9.70
N ALA A 79 -21.02 -5.73 -8.56
CA ALA A 79 -22.36 -5.20 -8.29
C ALA A 79 -22.37 -3.69 -7.95
N GLY A 80 -21.21 -3.10 -7.59
CA GLY A 80 -21.12 -1.67 -7.28
C GLY A 80 -19.93 -1.32 -6.40
N ALA A 81 -18.72 -1.25 -6.96
CA ALA A 81 -17.48 -0.99 -6.21
C ALA A 81 -17.41 0.37 -5.45
N ALA A 82 -18.42 1.24 -5.56
CA ALA A 82 -18.56 2.43 -4.73
C ALA A 82 -19.19 2.15 -3.35
N ASP A 83 -19.86 1.00 -3.19
CA ASP A 83 -20.54 0.60 -1.95
C ASP A 83 -19.56 -0.09 -0.97
N PRO A 84 -19.28 0.51 0.21
CA PRO A 84 -18.40 -0.07 1.24
C PRO A 84 -18.86 -1.45 1.76
N MET A 85 -20.16 -1.75 1.75
CA MET A 85 -20.68 -3.03 2.25
C MET A 85 -20.24 -4.21 1.35
N LEU A 86 -20.07 -3.96 0.05
CA LEU A 86 -19.54 -4.95 -0.88
C LEU A 86 -18.05 -5.20 -0.65
N TRP A 87 -17.31 -4.17 -0.21
CA TRP A 87 -15.91 -4.33 0.19
C TRP A 87 -15.76 -5.08 1.52
N ASP A 88 -16.62 -4.83 2.51
CA ASP A 88 -16.66 -5.61 3.76
C ASP A 88 -16.85 -7.11 3.46
N SER A 89 -17.82 -7.42 2.60
CA SER A 89 -18.11 -8.78 2.14
C SER A 89 -16.91 -9.42 1.42
N ALA A 90 -16.24 -8.68 0.54
CA ALA A 90 -15.07 -9.16 -0.19
C ALA A 90 -13.87 -9.41 0.74
N VAL A 91 -13.60 -8.51 1.69
CA VAL A 91 -12.52 -8.63 2.68
C VAL A 91 -12.77 -9.80 3.63
N ARG A 92 -14.00 -9.96 4.13
CA ARG A 92 -14.38 -11.13 4.93
C ARG A 92 -14.13 -12.43 4.17
N THR A 93 -14.55 -12.47 2.91
CA THR A 93 -14.34 -13.64 2.04
C THR A 93 -12.86 -13.93 1.80
N ALA A 94 -12.05 -12.90 1.60
CA ALA A 94 -10.59 -13.04 1.46
C ALA A 94 -9.92 -13.62 2.71
N GLY A 95 -10.37 -13.19 3.91
CA GLY A 95 -9.92 -13.75 5.18
C GLY A 95 -10.21 -15.25 5.31
N VAL A 96 -11.40 -15.69 4.88
CA VAL A 96 -11.75 -17.13 4.85
C VAL A 96 -10.84 -17.88 3.87
N ILE A 97 -10.60 -17.35 2.67
CA ILE A 97 -9.73 -17.99 1.67
C ILE A 97 -8.30 -18.16 2.21
N LEU A 98 -7.79 -17.15 2.93
CA LEU A 98 -6.47 -17.23 3.56
C LEU A 98 -6.39 -18.35 4.60
N GLU A 99 -7.41 -18.52 5.43
CA GLU A 99 -7.45 -19.62 6.40
C GLU A 99 -7.56 -20.98 5.74
N GLU A 100 -8.42 -21.13 4.74
CA GLU A 100 -8.54 -22.37 3.99
C GLU A 100 -7.21 -22.75 3.32
N ARG A 101 -6.45 -21.75 2.82
CA ARG A 101 -5.12 -22.01 2.27
C ARG A 101 -4.11 -22.41 3.35
N LEU A 102 -4.16 -21.80 4.54
CA LEU A 102 -3.33 -22.22 5.68
C LEU A 102 -3.61 -23.68 6.06
N ARG A 103 -4.89 -24.08 6.10
CA ARG A 103 -5.28 -25.47 6.37
C ARG A 103 -4.72 -26.42 5.33
N ASP A 104 -4.89 -26.08 4.07
CA ASP A 104 -4.49 -26.92 2.94
C ASP A 104 -2.97 -27.12 2.90
N VAL A 105 -2.18 -26.04 2.95
CA VAL A 105 -0.71 -26.13 2.98
C VAL A 105 -0.22 -26.82 4.26
N GLY A 106 -0.89 -26.59 5.39
CA GLY A 106 -0.59 -27.25 6.65
C GLY A 106 -1.08 -28.69 6.79
N LYS A 107 -1.87 -29.19 5.82
CA LYS A 107 -2.57 -30.49 5.90
C LYS A 107 -3.39 -30.65 7.19
N ILE A 108 -4.07 -29.58 7.61
CA ILE A 108 -4.86 -29.53 8.84
C ILE A 108 -6.34 -29.78 8.52
N SER A 109 -6.88 -30.90 9.02
CA SER A 109 -8.26 -31.31 8.76
C SER A 109 -9.27 -30.80 9.78
N ASP A 110 -8.83 -30.38 10.97
CA ASP A 110 -9.72 -29.98 12.06
C ASP A 110 -10.37 -28.60 11.77
N PRO A 111 -11.69 -28.54 11.50
CA PRO A 111 -12.36 -27.29 11.14
C PRO A 111 -12.47 -26.30 12.32
N ASN A 112 -12.29 -26.76 13.56
CA ASN A 112 -12.43 -25.91 14.74
C ASN A 112 -11.17 -25.11 15.05
N LEU A 113 -10.01 -25.53 14.53
CA LEU A 113 -8.77 -24.75 14.65
C LEU A 113 -8.87 -23.50 13.80
N ILE A 114 -9.06 -22.34 14.42
CA ILE A 114 -9.22 -21.05 13.72
C ILE A 114 -8.22 -20.03 14.25
N GLY A 115 -8.11 -18.90 13.56
CA GLY A 115 -7.42 -17.75 14.11
C GLY A 115 -5.93 -18.01 14.36
N ARG A 116 -5.44 -17.53 15.50
CA ARG A 116 -4.03 -17.69 15.91
C ARG A 116 -3.65 -19.14 16.21
N GLU A 117 -4.60 -19.96 16.64
CA GLU A 117 -4.34 -21.38 16.91
C GLU A 117 -4.03 -22.15 15.62
N LEU A 118 -4.79 -21.88 14.55
CA LEU A 118 -4.50 -22.43 13.22
C LEU A 118 -3.09 -22.01 12.76
N VAL A 119 -2.75 -20.72 12.88
CA VAL A 119 -1.42 -20.21 12.50
C VAL A 119 -0.30 -20.91 13.29
N ASN A 120 -0.48 -21.11 14.60
CA ASN A 120 0.48 -21.83 15.43
C ASN A 120 0.60 -23.30 15.02
N LYS A 121 -0.48 -23.93 14.57
CA LYS A 121 -0.45 -25.31 14.08
C LYS A 121 0.32 -25.44 12.77
N VAL A 122 0.33 -24.38 11.95
CA VAL A 122 1.09 -24.33 10.69
C VAL A 122 2.57 -23.98 10.92
N PHE A 123 2.84 -22.86 11.60
CA PHE A 123 4.17 -22.24 11.71
C PHE A 123 4.79 -22.29 13.11
N GLY A 124 4.13 -22.91 14.09
CA GLY A 124 4.71 -23.07 15.43
C GLY A 124 5.99 -23.91 15.41
N GLN A 125 6.68 -23.98 16.54
CA GLN A 125 7.92 -24.75 16.66
C GLN A 125 7.75 -26.23 16.27
N SER A 126 6.60 -26.80 16.59
CA SER A 126 6.17 -28.15 16.18
C SER A 126 5.04 -28.10 15.14
N GLY A 127 4.98 -27.02 14.36
CA GLY A 127 3.96 -26.80 13.34
C GLY A 127 4.18 -27.68 12.11
N SER A 128 3.13 -27.86 11.31
CA SER A 128 3.17 -28.71 10.12
C SER A 128 4.20 -28.29 9.08
N LEU A 129 4.54 -26.99 9.01
CA LEU A 129 5.54 -26.45 8.10
C LEU A 129 6.88 -26.16 8.77
N ALA A 130 7.09 -26.54 10.03
CA ALA A 130 8.34 -26.22 10.74
C ALA A 130 9.59 -26.72 10.00
N SER A 131 9.51 -27.87 9.33
CA SER A 131 10.62 -28.45 8.56
C SER A 131 10.90 -27.78 7.22
N LYS A 132 10.02 -26.87 6.75
CA LYS A 132 10.24 -26.08 5.53
C LYS A 132 11.24 -24.94 5.74
N PHE A 133 11.56 -24.63 7.00
CA PHE A 133 12.45 -23.54 7.37
C PHE A 133 13.75 -24.10 7.95
N THR A 134 14.87 -23.73 7.32
CA THR A 134 16.21 -24.06 7.85
C THR A 134 16.56 -23.16 9.03
N VAL A 135 16.10 -21.90 9.01
CA VAL A 135 16.35 -20.90 10.03
C VAL A 135 15.11 -20.73 10.92
N PRO A 136 15.18 -21.02 12.23
CA PRO A 136 14.02 -20.91 13.12
C PRO A 136 13.40 -19.50 13.16
N ALA A 137 14.23 -18.46 13.02
CA ALA A 137 13.78 -17.07 13.00
C ALA A 137 12.84 -16.78 11.81
N GLU A 138 13.16 -17.28 10.62
CA GLU A 138 12.30 -17.09 9.44
C GLU A 138 10.92 -17.74 9.64
N ARG A 139 10.88 -18.93 10.23
CA ARG A 139 9.61 -19.58 10.61
C ARG A 139 8.81 -18.69 11.57
N ASP A 140 9.46 -18.15 12.58
CA ASP A 140 8.82 -17.29 13.59
C ASP A 140 8.29 -15.99 12.98
N GLU A 141 9.02 -15.40 12.03
CA GLU A 141 8.56 -14.23 11.26
C GLU A 141 7.33 -14.54 10.40
N TYR A 142 7.28 -15.70 9.74
CA TYR A 142 6.06 -16.15 9.07
C TYR A 142 4.92 -16.34 10.07
N ARG A 143 5.17 -17.00 11.20
CA ARG A 143 4.16 -17.19 12.24
C ARG A 143 3.60 -15.85 12.70
N ASP A 144 4.46 -14.88 12.98
CA ASP A 144 4.07 -13.56 13.47
C ASP A 144 3.34 -12.73 12.41
N LEU A 145 3.79 -12.75 11.15
CA LEU A 145 3.11 -12.11 10.03
C LEU A 145 1.68 -12.66 9.87
N PHE A 146 1.51 -13.98 9.75
CA PHE A 146 0.21 -14.58 9.54
C PHE A 146 -0.69 -14.43 10.78
N ALA A 147 -0.15 -14.52 11.99
CA ALA A 147 -0.93 -14.28 13.21
C ALA A 147 -1.39 -12.82 13.32
N GLY A 148 -0.53 -11.87 12.92
CA GLY A 148 -0.86 -10.45 12.85
C GLY A 148 -1.96 -10.16 11.84
N VAL A 149 -1.85 -10.68 10.62
CA VAL A 149 -2.88 -10.54 9.58
C VAL A 149 -4.21 -11.12 10.03
N VAL A 150 -4.20 -12.32 10.59
CA VAL A 150 -5.42 -12.96 11.09
C VAL A 150 -6.04 -12.14 12.23
N GLY A 151 -5.21 -11.64 13.16
CA GLY A 151 -5.66 -10.82 14.28
C GLY A 151 -6.20 -9.44 13.90
N VAL A 152 -5.60 -8.78 12.91
CA VAL A 152 -5.89 -7.37 12.55
C VAL A 152 -6.89 -7.25 11.42
N ILE A 153 -6.90 -8.18 10.46
CA ILE A 153 -7.76 -8.09 9.26
C ILE A 153 -8.91 -9.09 9.36
N ARG A 154 -8.61 -10.39 9.46
CA ARG A 154 -9.62 -11.45 9.41
C ARG A 154 -10.55 -11.40 10.62
N ASN A 155 -10.01 -11.34 11.83
CA ASN A 155 -10.80 -11.41 13.07
C ASN A 155 -11.79 -10.23 13.18
N PRO A 156 -11.40 -8.96 13.00
CA PRO A 156 -12.34 -7.86 12.99
C PRO A 156 -13.43 -8.03 11.92
N SER A 157 -13.06 -8.38 10.69
CA SER A 157 -14.02 -8.58 9.59
C SER A 157 -14.98 -9.75 9.82
N ALA A 158 -14.59 -10.75 10.63
CA ALA A 158 -15.42 -11.89 11.00
C ALA A 158 -16.36 -11.63 12.17
N HIS A 159 -16.04 -10.66 13.04
CA HIS A 159 -16.80 -10.38 14.27
C HIS A 159 -17.54 -9.04 14.24
N ARG A 160 -17.28 -8.19 13.24
CA ARG A 160 -17.82 -6.83 13.13
C ARG A 160 -18.20 -6.54 11.68
N LEU A 161 -19.01 -5.50 11.51
CA LEU A 161 -19.21 -4.81 10.23
C LEU A 161 -18.23 -3.64 10.21
N ILE A 162 -17.35 -3.57 9.21
CA ILE A 162 -16.30 -2.55 9.12
C ILE A 162 -16.61 -1.53 8.04
N ASP A 163 -17.20 -1.97 6.93
CA ASP A 163 -17.54 -1.14 5.77
C ASP A 163 -16.33 -0.30 5.28
N PRO A 164 -15.22 -0.95 4.89
CA PRO A 164 -13.99 -0.26 4.50
C PRO A 164 -14.19 0.57 3.24
N THR A 165 -13.40 1.63 3.10
CA THR A 165 -13.35 2.39 1.84
C THR A 165 -12.86 1.49 0.69
N PRO A 166 -13.21 1.79 -0.58
CA PRO A 166 -12.70 1.04 -1.72
C PRO A 166 -11.18 0.92 -1.77
N GLN A 167 -10.48 1.95 -1.29
CA GLN A 167 -9.01 1.97 -1.19
C GLN A 167 -8.50 0.98 -0.16
N GLU A 168 -9.08 0.96 1.05
CA GLU A 168 -8.71 0.03 2.12
C GLU A 168 -9.05 -1.42 1.76
N GLY A 169 -10.25 -1.65 1.21
CA GLY A 169 -10.69 -2.96 0.74
C GLY A 169 -9.78 -3.48 -0.39
N GLY A 170 -9.49 -2.65 -1.39
CA GLY A 170 -8.58 -2.99 -2.49
C GLY A 170 -7.17 -3.33 -2.01
N ALA A 171 -6.59 -2.51 -1.14
CA ALA A 171 -5.27 -2.77 -0.55
C ALA A 171 -5.25 -4.09 0.23
N THR A 172 -6.32 -4.37 0.98
CA THR A 172 -6.47 -5.62 1.73
C THR A 172 -6.50 -6.84 0.81
N LEU A 173 -7.27 -6.80 -0.29
CA LEU A 173 -7.32 -7.90 -1.26
C LEU A 173 -5.97 -8.15 -1.94
N VAL A 174 -5.26 -7.09 -2.33
CA VAL A 174 -3.91 -7.20 -2.91
C VAL A 174 -2.94 -7.81 -1.90
N PHE A 175 -3.02 -7.39 -0.64
CA PHE A 175 -2.17 -7.93 0.41
C PHE A 175 -2.45 -9.41 0.68
N VAL A 176 -3.73 -9.80 0.79
CA VAL A 176 -4.10 -11.23 0.93
C VAL A 176 -3.61 -12.04 -0.27
N ASN A 177 -3.71 -11.52 -1.49
CA ASN A 177 -3.16 -12.19 -2.67
C ASN A 177 -1.65 -12.45 -2.56
N LEU A 178 -0.89 -11.47 -2.06
CA LEU A 178 0.55 -11.65 -1.82
C LEU A 178 0.81 -12.76 -0.79
N LEU A 179 0.03 -12.80 0.30
CA LEU A 179 0.16 -13.83 1.33
C LEU A 179 -0.17 -15.23 0.80
N LEU A 180 -1.21 -15.36 -0.03
CA LEU A 180 -1.54 -16.62 -0.70
C LEU A 180 -0.38 -17.12 -1.57
N LYS A 181 0.26 -16.22 -2.34
CA LYS A 181 1.45 -16.57 -3.13
C LYS A 181 2.62 -17.01 -2.25
N LYS A 182 2.83 -16.37 -1.09
CA LYS A 182 3.86 -16.79 -0.12
C LYS A 182 3.57 -18.20 0.43
N LEU A 183 2.31 -18.55 0.69
CA LEU A 183 1.93 -19.90 1.11
C LEU A 183 2.18 -20.95 0.03
N GLU A 184 1.90 -20.64 -1.25
CA GLU A 184 2.16 -21.56 -2.35
C GLU A 184 3.63 -21.96 -2.48
N LEU A 185 4.56 -21.04 -2.17
CA LEU A 185 5.99 -21.32 -2.18
C LEU A 185 6.43 -22.31 -1.08
N LEU A 186 5.59 -22.56 -0.07
CA LEU A 186 5.90 -23.44 1.06
C LEU A 186 5.32 -24.85 0.90
N ARG A 187 4.56 -25.11 -0.17
CA ARG A 187 4.08 -26.47 -0.50
C ARG A 187 5.25 -27.43 -0.72
#